data_AF-A0A366GU21-F1
#
_entry.id   AF-A0A366GU21-F1
#
_cell.length_a   1.000
_cell.length_b   1.000
_cell.length_c   1.000
_cell.angle_alpha   90.00
_cell.angle_beta   90.00
_cell.angle_gamma   90.00
#
_symmetry.space_group_name_H-M   'P 1'
#
loop_
_entity.id
_entity.type
_entity.pdbx_description
1 polymer ?
#
loop_
_entity_poly.entity_id
_entity_poly.type
_entity_poly.pdbx_seq_one_letter_code
_entity_poly.pdbx_strand_id
1 'polypeptide(L)'
;MINWQYFPKSDEAPSIVHTVIDAFEEASKRIDSSKFDLPSNDVLAEVCSRLQAAEFDVETGKKKSEKIFVPVLFGLNGKPEKSFEADAYHRQEEFVLEVEAGRAVVNNQFLKDLFQACMMHGVNYLGIAVRNVYRNSNDFDRVIRFIDTLYASSRIRLPLKGILIIGY
;
A
#
# COMPACT_ATOMS: atom_id res chain seq x y z
N MET A 1 -10.04 2.70 -14.51
CA MET A 1 -9.22 1.63 -15.14
C MET A 1 -8.13 1.29 -14.14
N ILE A 2 -7.88 0.02 -13.83
CA ILE A 2 -6.80 -0.32 -12.90
C ILE A 2 -5.49 -0.41 -13.69
N ASN A 3 -4.50 0.36 -13.26
CA ASN A 3 -3.11 0.24 -13.70
C ASN A 3 -2.29 -0.29 -12.54
N TRP A 4 -1.24 -1.04 -12.80
CA TRP A 4 -0.33 -1.48 -11.74
C TRP A 4 1.08 -1.68 -12.26
N GLN A 5 2.04 -1.60 -11.35
CA GLN A 5 3.43 -1.94 -11.60
C GLN A 5 4.01 -2.58 -10.33
N TYR A 6 4.65 -3.73 -10.53
CA TYR A 6 5.43 -4.37 -9.49
C TYR A 6 6.92 -4.02 -9.64
N PHE A 7 7.59 -3.88 -8.51
CA PHE A 7 9.01 -3.58 -8.39
C PHE A 7 9.71 -4.60 -7.48
N PRO A 8 10.99 -4.91 -7.75
CA PRO A 8 11.78 -4.42 -8.90
C PRO A 8 11.22 -4.96 -10.23
N LYS A 9 11.35 -4.18 -11.31
CA LYS A 9 10.80 -4.52 -12.63
C LYS A 9 11.44 -5.78 -13.26
N SER A 10 12.52 -6.27 -12.68
CA SER A 10 13.20 -7.50 -13.07
C SER A 10 12.51 -8.77 -12.55
N ASP A 11 11.60 -8.63 -11.59
CA ASP A 11 11.05 -9.76 -10.85
C ASP A 11 9.59 -9.99 -11.23
N GLU A 12 9.17 -11.25 -11.18
CA GLU A 12 7.76 -11.63 -11.32
C GLU A 12 7.00 -11.29 -10.03
N ALA A 13 5.76 -10.81 -10.18
CA ALA A 13 4.90 -10.52 -9.05
C ALA A 13 4.44 -11.83 -8.37
N PRO A 14 4.58 -11.97 -7.04
CA PRO A 14 4.11 -13.17 -6.34
C PRO A 14 2.58 -13.27 -6.33
N SER A 15 2.04 -14.45 -6.01
CA SER A 15 0.59 -14.72 -5.97
C SER A 15 -0.19 -13.76 -5.06
N ILE A 16 0.39 -13.35 -3.94
CA ILE A 16 -0.23 -12.39 -3.02
C ILE A 16 -0.45 -11.01 -3.69
N VAL A 17 0.47 -10.57 -4.55
CA VAL A 17 0.32 -9.32 -5.32
C VAL A 17 -0.85 -9.42 -6.28
N HIS A 18 -0.98 -10.54 -7.00
CA HIS A 18 -2.10 -10.78 -7.90
C HIS A 18 -3.44 -10.78 -7.16
N THR A 19 -3.48 -11.38 -5.98
CA THR A 19 -4.69 -11.39 -5.14
C THR A 19 -5.13 -9.98 -4.74
N VAL A 20 -4.17 -9.09 -4.44
CA VAL A 20 -4.46 -7.67 -4.18
C VAL A 20 -4.96 -6.98 -5.44
N ILE A 21 -4.31 -7.19 -6.60
CA ILE A 21 -4.73 -6.60 -7.88
C ILE A 21 -6.17 -7.00 -8.22
N ASP A 22 -6.51 -8.28 -8.09
CA ASP A 22 -7.85 -8.80 -8.34
C ASP A 22 -8.92 -8.10 -7.50
N ALA A 23 -8.61 -7.79 -6.23
CA ALA A 23 -9.51 -7.03 -5.36
C ALA A 23 -9.83 -5.63 -5.91
N PHE A 24 -8.81 -4.91 -6.41
CA PHE A 24 -9.00 -3.60 -7.03
C PHE A 24 -9.71 -3.70 -8.39
N GLU A 25 -9.45 -4.73 -9.18
CA GLU A 25 -10.13 -4.96 -10.46
C GLU A 25 -11.62 -5.25 -10.28
N GLU A 26 -11.98 -6.08 -9.31
CA GLU A 26 -13.38 -6.37 -8.94
C GLU A 26 -14.12 -5.12 -8.41
N ALA A 27 -13.40 -4.23 -7.71
CA ALA A 27 -13.92 -2.96 -7.21
C ALA A 27 -13.88 -1.82 -8.22
N SER A 28 -13.22 -1.99 -9.38
CA SER A 28 -12.88 -0.92 -10.31
C SER A 28 -14.05 -0.02 -10.72
N LYS A 29 -15.25 -0.57 -10.89
CA LYS A 29 -16.46 0.21 -11.26
C LYS A 29 -16.98 1.11 -10.14
N ARG A 30 -16.60 0.86 -8.89
CA ARG A 30 -17.06 1.58 -7.68
C ARG A 30 -16.00 2.57 -7.18
N ILE A 31 -14.72 2.30 -7.45
CA ILE A 31 -13.60 3.13 -7.00
C ILE A 31 -12.99 4.00 -8.11
N ASP A 32 -13.44 3.86 -9.36
CA ASP A 32 -12.91 4.60 -10.53
C ASP A 32 -12.75 6.10 -10.24
N SER A 33 -11.51 6.56 -10.12
CA SER A 33 -11.21 7.93 -9.69
C SER A 33 -11.63 8.99 -10.72
N SER A 34 -11.95 8.58 -11.96
CA SER A 34 -12.50 9.46 -12.99
C SER A 34 -13.99 9.74 -12.80
N LYS A 35 -14.67 8.91 -12.01
CA LYS A 35 -16.12 8.99 -11.76
C LYS A 35 -16.44 9.38 -10.32
N PHE A 36 -15.60 8.99 -9.38
CA PHE A 36 -15.83 9.19 -7.94
C PHE A 36 -14.67 9.91 -7.28
N ASP A 37 -14.99 10.74 -6.28
CA ASP A 37 -14.01 11.43 -5.42
C ASP A 37 -13.99 10.79 -4.02
N LEU A 38 -13.86 9.47 -3.96
CA LEU A 38 -13.90 8.73 -2.70
C LEU A 38 -12.66 9.02 -1.84
N PRO A 39 -12.80 9.22 -0.51
CA PRO A 39 -11.67 9.22 0.42
C PRO A 39 -11.07 7.82 0.56
N SER A 40 -9.83 7.74 1.09
CA SER A 40 -9.07 6.49 1.24
C SER A 40 -9.85 5.37 1.90
N ASN A 41 -10.50 5.66 3.04
CA ASN A 41 -11.26 4.67 3.79
C ASN A 41 -12.44 4.09 3.00
N ASP A 42 -13.07 4.89 2.14
CA ASP A 42 -14.19 4.42 1.32
C ASP A 42 -13.68 3.53 0.18
N VAL A 43 -12.51 3.84 -0.40
CA VAL A 43 -11.84 2.95 -1.36
C VAL A 43 -11.42 1.64 -0.70
N LEU A 44 -10.84 1.70 0.51
CA LEU A 44 -10.46 0.51 1.28
C LEU A 44 -11.67 -0.36 1.60
N ALA A 45 -12.81 0.26 1.96
CA ALA A 45 -14.05 -0.47 2.24
C ALA A 45 -14.55 -1.27 1.02
N GLU A 46 -14.40 -0.74 -0.20
CA GLU A 46 -14.81 -1.41 -1.44
C GLU A 46 -13.98 -2.64 -1.80
N VAL A 47 -12.73 -2.72 -1.33
CA VAL A 47 -11.83 -3.88 -1.52
C VAL A 47 -11.74 -4.79 -0.29
N CYS A 48 -12.21 -4.32 0.87
CA CYS A 48 -12.07 -4.97 2.18
C CYS A 48 -12.52 -6.43 2.18
N SER A 49 -13.73 -6.73 1.69
CA SER A 49 -14.26 -8.10 1.71
C SER A 49 -13.37 -9.08 0.94
N ARG A 50 -12.76 -8.64 -0.16
CA ARG A 50 -11.90 -9.50 -0.99
C ARG A 50 -10.53 -9.70 -0.35
N LEU A 51 -9.98 -8.66 0.25
CA LEU A 51 -8.73 -8.72 1.01
C LEU A 51 -8.86 -9.62 2.24
N GLN A 52 -9.95 -9.50 3.00
CA GLN A 52 -10.22 -10.37 4.15
C GLN A 52 -10.40 -11.85 3.75
N ALA A 53 -11.03 -12.11 2.60
CA ALA A 53 -11.12 -13.47 2.05
C ALA A 53 -9.75 -14.04 1.64
N ALA A 54 -8.77 -13.17 1.42
CA ALA A 54 -7.37 -13.48 1.20
C ALA A 54 -6.52 -13.36 2.49
N GLU A 55 -7.13 -13.44 3.67
CA GLU A 55 -6.45 -13.47 4.98
C GLU A 55 -5.69 -12.18 5.36
N PHE A 56 -5.99 -11.05 4.72
CA PHE A 56 -5.56 -9.75 5.23
C PHE A 56 -6.37 -9.35 6.46
N ASP A 57 -5.70 -8.83 7.49
CA ASP A 57 -6.36 -7.93 8.42
C ASP A 57 -6.53 -6.57 7.74
N VAL A 58 -7.73 -6.02 7.77
CA VAL A 58 -8.05 -4.73 7.12
C VAL A 58 -8.59 -3.78 8.18
N GLU A 59 -8.11 -2.53 8.18
CA GLU A 59 -8.66 -1.48 9.04
C GLU A 59 -10.14 -1.24 8.67
N THR A 60 -11.04 -1.46 9.64
CA THR A 60 -12.49 -1.27 9.44
C THR A 60 -13.03 -0.04 10.16
N GLY A 61 -12.20 0.72 10.87
CA GLY A 61 -12.67 1.85 11.66
C GLY A 61 -11.56 2.61 12.38
N LYS A 62 -11.94 3.73 13.00
CA LYS A 62 -10.99 4.69 13.59
C LYS A 62 -10.61 4.36 15.04
N LYS A 63 -11.28 3.40 15.69
CA LYS A 63 -10.95 3.05 17.08
C LYS A 63 -9.62 2.32 17.09
N LYS A 64 -8.86 2.47 18.19
CA LYS A 64 -7.56 1.79 18.34
C LYS A 64 -7.66 0.27 18.16
N SER A 65 -8.76 -0.37 18.57
CA SER A 65 -8.96 -1.81 18.39
C SER A 65 -9.25 -2.23 16.93
N GLU A 66 -9.59 -1.27 16.08
CA GLU A 66 -9.95 -1.47 14.68
C GLU A 66 -8.77 -1.14 13.74
N LYS A 67 -7.66 -0.64 14.29
CA LYS A 67 -6.43 -0.31 13.57
C LYS A 67 -5.44 -1.46 13.56
N ILE A 68 -4.67 -1.55 12.49
CA ILE A 68 -3.61 -2.55 12.35
C ILE A 68 -2.27 -1.93 12.76
N PHE A 69 -1.75 -2.34 13.92
CA PHE A 69 -0.45 -1.87 14.40
C PHE A 69 0.66 -2.86 14.05
N VAL A 70 1.64 -2.40 13.30
CA VAL A 70 2.84 -3.16 12.94
C VAL A 70 4.03 -2.65 13.76
N PRO A 71 4.64 -3.47 14.63
CA PRO A 71 5.78 -3.06 15.46
C PRO A 71 6.98 -2.60 14.64
N VAL A 72 7.65 -1.54 15.09
CA VAL A 72 8.90 -1.02 14.47
C VAL A 72 10.05 -0.88 15.46
N LEU A 73 9.75 -0.82 16.76
CA LEU A 73 10.75 -0.76 17.82
C LEU A 73 10.28 -1.60 19.01
N PHE A 74 11.19 -2.38 19.57
CA PHE A 74 10.94 -3.22 20.74
C PHE A 74 11.82 -2.75 21.90
N GLY A 75 11.20 -2.53 23.05
CA GLY A 75 11.84 -2.06 24.27
C GLY A 75 12.15 -3.20 25.24
N LEU A 76 12.09 -2.89 26.54
CA LEU A 76 12.40 -3.83 27.62
C LEU A 76 11.58 -5.12 27.52
N ASN A 77 12.26 -6.27 27.58
CA ASN A 77 11.69 -7.61 27.45
C ASN A 77 11.00 -7.88 26.10
N GLY A 78 11.43 -7.23 25.02
CA GLY A 78 10.93 -7.48 23.67
C GLY A 78 9.50 -7.00 23.42
N LYS A 79 8.98 -6.11 24.28
CA LYS A 79 7.65 -5.54 24.11
C LYS A 79 7.68 -4.46 23.03
N PRO A 80 6.70 -4.40 22.11
CA PRO A 80 6.57 -3.28 21.18
C PRO A 80 6.51 -1.95 21.93
N GLU A 81 7.44 -1.05 21.62
CA GLU A 81 7.53 0.31 22.18
C GLU A 81 7.00 1.34 21.18
N LYS A 82 7.21 1.07 19.88
CA LYS A 82 6.67 1.87 18.79
C LYS A 82 6.12 0.96 17.71
N SER A 83 5.00 1.37 17.14
CA SER A 83 4.36 0.73 15.99
C SER A 83 3.93 1.81 15.00
N PHE A 84 3.82 1.41 13.73
CA PHE A 84 3.11 2.18 12.73
C PHE A 84 1.76 1.54 12.43
N GLU A 85 0.84 2.33 11.91
CA GLU A 85 -0.47 1.88 11.47
C GLU A 85 -0.38 1.53 9.98
N ALA A 86 -1.12 0.50 9.56
CA ALA A 86 -1.29 0.11 8.17
C ALA A 86 -2.78 -0.02 7.85
N ASP A 87 -3.17 0.27 6.60
CA ASP A 87 -4.56 0.10 6.16
C ASP A 87 -4.95 -1.38 6.06
N ALA A 88 -4.05 -2.23 5.56
CA ALA A 88 -4.21 -3.69 5.63
C ALA A 88 -2.87 -4.42 5.75
N TYR A 89 -2.88 -5.59 6.39
CA TYR A 89 -1.69 -6.40 6.60
C TYR A 89 -1.99 -7.90 6.49
N HIS A 90 -1.23 -8.59 5.66
CA HIS A 90 -1.22 -10.05 5.59
C HIS A 90 0.01 -10.58 6.32
N ARG A 91 -0.20 -11.14 7.52
CA ARG A 91 0.92 -11.52 8.41
C ARG A 91 1.81 -12.63 7.87
N GLN A 92 1.22 -13.63 7.20
CA GLN A 92 1.99 -14.78 6.72
C GLN A 92 2.87 -14.45 5.51
N GLU A 93 2.31 -13.75 4.52
CA GLU A 93 3.05 -13.23 3.37
C GLU A 93 3.81 -11.92 3.65
N GLU A 94 3.71 -11.38 4.87
CA GLU A 94 4.41 -10.17 5.31
C GLU A 94 4.14 -8.96 4.38
N PHE A 95 2.87 -8.80 3.97
CA PHE A 95 2.44 -7.80 2.98
C PHE A 95 1.61 -6.70 3.62
N VAL A 96 2.06 -5.46 3.55
CA VAL A 96 1.29 -4.26 3.94
C VAL A 96 0.69 -3.60 2.71
N LEU A 97 -0.57 -3.17 2.79
CA LEU A 97 -1.24 -2.37 1.77
C LEU A 97 -1.65 -1.02 2.37
N GLU A 98 -1.42 0.06 1.63
CA GLU A 98 -1.82 1.43 1.97
C GLU A 98 -2.64 2.04 0.81
N VAL A 99 -3.75 2.71 1.14
CA VAL A 99 -4.68 3.29 0.17
C VAL A 99 -4.70 4.81 0.31
N GLU A 100 -4.23 5.51 -0.72
CA GLU A 100 -4.03 6.95 -0.70
C GLU A 100 -4.88 7.67 -1.76
N ALA A 101 -6.04 8.15 -1.33
CA ALA A 101 -6.91 9.01 -2.14
C ALA A 101 -6.42 10.46 -2.12
N GLY A 102 -5.68 10.84 -3.17
CA GLY A 102 -5.40 12.22 -3.56
C GLY A 102 -4.22 12.92 -2.86
N ARG A 103 -3.88 12.59 -1.61
CA ARG A 103 -2.71 13.19 -0.93
C ARG A 103 -1.39 12.46 -1.18
N ALA A 104 -1.43 11.33 -1.89
CA ALA A 104 -0.28 10.51 -2.24
C ALA A 104 0.92 11.37 -2.67
N VAL A 105 0.75 12.16 -3.74
CA VAL A 105 1.85 12.97 -4.32
C VAL A 105 1.95 14.36 -3.72
N VAL A 106 0.83 15.03 -3.44
CA VAL A 106 0.82 16.44 -3.01
C VAL A 106 1.59 16.65 -1.69
N ASN A 107 1.54 15.67 -0.78
CA ASN A 107 2.22 15.73 0.52
C ASN A 107 3.33 14.67 0.68
N ASN A 108 3.75 14.03 -0.42
CA ASN A 108 4.68 12.90 -0.38
C ASN A 108 4.24 11.78 0.58
N GLN A 109 2.92 11.56 0.70
CA GLN A 109 2.38 10.57 1.61
C GLN A 109 2.87 9.16 1.25
N PHE A 110 2.97 8.84 -0.05
CA PHE A 110 3.55 7.57 -0.49
C PHE A 110 5.02 7.37 -0.05
N LEU A 111 5.80 8.45 0.12
CA LEU A 111 7.16 8.36 0.64
C LEU A 111 7.17 8.04 2.13
N LYS A 112 6.24 8.62 2.88
CA LYS A 112 6.05 8.30 4.30
C LYS A 112 5.66 6.84 4.44
N ASP A 113 4.71 6.36 3.65
CA ASP A 113 4.22 4.98 3.70
C ASP A 113 5.33 3.99 3.32
N LEU A 114 6.08 4.30 2.25
CA LEU A 114 7.30 3.55 1.88
C LEU A 114 8.32 3.50 3.01
N PHE A 115 8.61 4.64 3.64
CA PHE A 115 9.57 4.72 4.74
C PHE A 115 9.09 3.95 5.97
N GLN A 116 7.80 4.05 6.31
CA GLN A 116 7.21 3.34 7.44
C GLN A 116 7.26 1.83 7.21
N ALA A 117 6.87 1.34 6.04
CA ALA A 117 6.95 -0.07 5.68
C ALA A 117 8.38 -0.62 5.78
N CYS A 118 9.39 0.17 5.39
CA CYS A 118 10.79 -0.23 5.53
C CYS A 118 11.24 -0.41 7.00
N MET A 119 10.54 0.20 7.95
CA MET A 119 10.85 0.09 9.38
C MET A 119 9.99 -0.97 10.10
N MET A 120 8.95 -1.47 9.45
CA MET A 120 8.03 -2.42 10.05
C MET A 120 8.65 -3.81 10.17
N HIS A 121 8.57 -4.40 11.36
CA HIS A 121 9.03 -5.75 11.60
C HIS A 121 8.05 -6.76 10.99
N GLY A 122 8.58 -7.72 10.24
CA GLY A 122 7.78 -8.73 9.54
C GLY A 122 7.07 -8.17 8.31
N VAL A 123 7.63 -7.14 7.66
CA VAL A 123 7.09 -6.62 6.39
C VAL A 123 8.13 -6.78 5.30
N ASN A 124 7.78 -7.56 4.27
CA ASN A 124 8.60 -7.84 3.10
C ASN A 124 8.00 -7.26 1.82
N TYR A 125 6.68 -7.05 1.77
CA TYR A 125 6.00 -6.49 0.60
C TYR A 125 5.18 -5.27 0.98
N LEU A 126 5.17 -4.29 0.09
CA LEU A 126 4.36 -3.09 0.23
C LEU A 126 3.49 -2.89 -1.02
N GLY A 127 2.18 -2.77 -0.84
CA GLY A 127 1.24 -2.25 -1.81
C GLY A 127 0.90 -0.80 -1.51
N ILE A 128 0.92 0.07 -2.51
CA ILE A 128 0.40 1.44 -2.40
C ILE A 128 -0.61 1.65 -3.52
N ALA A 129 -1.86 1.87 -3.16
CA ALA A 129 -2.91 2.23 -4.10
C ALA A 129 -3.11 3.74 -4.13
N VAL A 130 -2.93 4.34 -5.31
CA VAL A 130 -3.11 5.77 -5.57
C VAL A 130 -4.11 5.96 -6.70
N ARG A 131 -4.67 7.17 -6.82
CA ARG A 131 -5.48 7.52 -7.98
C ARG A 131 -4.61 7.57 -9.24
N ASN A 132 -5.16 7.17 -10.38
CA ASN A 132 -4.50 7.39 -11.66
C ASN A 132 -4.28 8.89 -11.91
N VAL A 133 -5.34 9.67 -11.75
CA VAL A 133 -5.31 11.13 -11.90
C VAL A 133 -5.95 11.77 -10.67
N TYR A 134 -5.24 12.69 -10.05
CA TYR A 134 -5.76 13.55 -9.00
C TYR A 134 -5.62 15.01 -9.39
N ARG A 135 -6.77 15.69 -9.55
CA ARG A 135 -6.84 17.05 -10.12
C ARG A 135 -6.14 17.08 -11.50
N ASN A 136 -5.04 17.82 -11.63
CA ASN A 136 -4.26 17.93 -12.86
C ASN A 136 -2.93 17.12 -12.79
N SER A 137 -2.81 16.22 -11.83
CA SER A 137 -1.62 15.40 -11.60
C SER A 137 -1.90 13.95 -11.95
N ASN A 138 -1.04 13.34 -12.77
CA ASN A 138 -1.04 11.89 -12.98
C ASN A 138 -0.23 11.26 -11.85
N ASP A 139 -0.92 10.91 -10.76
CA ASP A 139 -0.32 10.51 -9.49
C ASP A 139 0.35 9.15 -9.62
N PHE A 140 -0.32 8.17 -10.25
CA PHE A 140 0.26 6.86 -10.56
C PHE A 140 1.60 6.99 -11.28
N ASP A 141 1.65 7.69 -12.42
CA ASP A 141 2.89 7.81 -13.19
C ASP A 141 4.01 8.54 -12.42
N ARG A 142 3.65 9.50 -11.55
CA ARG A 142 4.63 10.19 -10.71
C ARG A 142 5.24 9.25 -9.67
N VAL A 143 4.43 8.42 -9.02
CA VAL A 143 4.91 7.42 -8.05
C VAL A 143 5.79 6.38 -8.76
N ILE A 144 5.35 5.87 -9.92
CA ILE A 144 6.16 4.93 -10.73
C ILE A 144 7.53 5.51 -11.06
N ARG A 145 7.58 6.74 -11.61
CA ARG A 145 8.86 7.40 -11.94
C ARG A 145 9.77 7.59 -10.72
N PHE A 146 9.18 7.84 -9.56
CA PHE A 146 9.96 7.95 -8.33
C PHE A 146 10.58 6.60 -7.94
N ILE A 147 9.79 5.54 -7.91
CA ILE A 147 10.28 4.20 -7.54
C ILE A 147 11.32 3.72 -8.58
N ASP A 148 11.11 3.98 -9.87
CA ASP A 148 12.11 3.76 -10.92
C ASP A 148 13.43 4.47 -10.62
N THR A 149 13.37 5.75 -10.25
CA THR A 149 14.56 6.55 -9.91
C THR A 149 15.28 5.96 -8.69
N LEU A 150 14.52 5.50 -7.69
CA LEU A 150 15.07 4.89 -6.48
C LEU A 150 15.87 3.62 -6.83
N TYR A 151 15.28 2.68 -7.57
CA TYR A 151 15.96 1.45 -7.99
C TYR A 151 17.12 1.72 -8.96
N ALA A 152 16.95 2.62 -9.93
CA ALA A 152 17.99 2.98 -10.88
C ALA A 152 19.21 3.62 -10.20
N SER A 153 19.00 4.43 -9.16
CA SER A 153 20.09 5.08 -8.44
C SER A 153 20.96 4.09 -7.65
N SER A 154 20.37 2.99 -7.15
CA SER A 154 20.99 2.03 -6.24
C SER A 154 21.67 2.66 -5.00
N ARG A 155 21.36 3.93 -4.68
CA ARG A 155 21.93 4.67 -3.54
C ARG A 155 21.25 4.28 -2.23
N ILE A 156 20.00 3.85 -2.29
CA ILE A 156 19.21 3.37 -1.16
C ILE A 156 18.84 1.92 -1.46
N ARG A 157 19.15 1.01 -0.55
CA ARG A 157 18.65 -0.37 -0.58
C ARG A 157 17.47 -0.47 0.36
N LEU A 158 16.31 -0.79 -0.19
CA LEU A 158 15.10 -0.99 0.61
C LEU A 158 15.12 -2.40 1.23
N PRO A 159 14.68 -2.57 2.48
CA PRO A 159 14.55 -3.88 3.13
C PRO A 159 13.31 -4.66 2.67
N LEU A 160 12.64 -4.24 1.59
CA LEU A 160 11.47 -4.90 1.03
C LEU A 160 11.89 -5.83 -0.12
N LYS A 161 11.25 -6.99 -0.21
CA LYS A 161 11.35 -7.92 -1.34
C LYS A 161 10.63 -7.40 -2.58
N GLY A 162 9.51 -6.70 -2.39
CA GLY A 162 8.74 -6.18 -3.51
C GLY A 162 7.84 -5.00 -3.16
N ILE A 163 7.59 -4.15 -4.15
CA ILE A 163 6.69 -3.00 -4.04
C ILE A 163 5.69 -3.04 -5.18
N LEU A 164 4.42 -3.04 -4.85
CA LEU A 164 3.30 -2.94 -5.77
C LEU A 164 2.74 -1.52 -5.73
N ILE A 165 2.66 -0.87 -6.88
CA ILE A 165 1.94 0.39 -7.03
C ILE A 165 0.69 0.13 -7.86
N ILE A 166 -0.48 0.55 -7.37
CA ILE A 166 -1.77 0.42 -8.04
C ILE A 166 -2.31 1.82 -8.34
N GLY A 167 -2.77 2.03 -9.57
CA GLY A 167 -3.50 3.22 -10.02
C GLY A 167 -4.97 2.87 -10.24
N TYR A 168 -5.89 3.46 -9.48
CA TYR A 168 -7.35 3.25 -9.62
C TYR A 168 -8.09 4.47 -10.15
#